data_AF-A0A957RL90-F1
#
_entry.id   AF-A0A957RL90-F1
#
_cell.length_a   1.000
_cell.length_b   1.000
_cell.length_c   1.000
_cell.angle_alpha   90.00
_cell.angle_beta   90.00
_cell.angle_gamma   90.00
#
_symmetry.space_group_name_H-M   'P 1'
#
loop_
_entity.id
_entity.type
_entity.pdbx_description
1 polymer ?
#
loop_
_entity_poly.entity_id
_entity_poly.type
_entity_poly.pdbx_seq_one_letter_code
_entity_poly.pdbx_strand_id
1 'polypeptide(L)' 'MTATPTRTPAPRAPKLNLIGLEKTTYKGNDSTLCNGCGHDSISSRIINAAWEMGLKQTDVVKFSGIGCSS' A
#
# COMPACT_ATOMS: atom_id res chain seq x y z
N MET A 1 12.75 14.75 40.81
CA MET A 1 12.33 14.68 39.40
C MET A 1 12.19 13.21 39.05
N THR A 2 10.98 12.66 39.19
CA THR A 2 10.72 11.23 38.99
C THR A 2 10.41 11.00 37.52
N ALA A 3 11.29 10.29 36.80
CA ALA A 3 11.11 10.00 35.39
C ALA A 3 10.06 8.89 35.18
N THR A 4 9.00 9.20 34.44
CA THR A 4 7.98 8.23 34.02
C THR A 4 8.53 7.37 32.87
N PRO A 5 8.51 6.04 32.96
CA PRO A 5 8.96 5.17 31.87
C PRO A 5 8.00 5.23 30.68
N THR A 6 8.52 5.57 29.51
CA THR A 6 7.78 5.55 28.23
C THR A 6 7.50 4.11 27.83
N ARG A 7 6.24 3.67 27.93
CA ARG A 7 5.81 2.35 27.47
C ARG A 7 5.60 2.37 25.95
N THR A 8 6.49 1.73 25.20
CA THR A 8 6.31 1.47 23.77
C THR A 8 5.05 0.61 23.59
N PRO A 9 4.02 1.08 22.85
CA PRO A 9 2.83 0.28 22.60
C PRO A 9 3.18 -0.91 21.70
N ALA A 10 2.61 -2.07 22.01
CA ALA A 10 2.76 -3.28 21.21
C ALA A 10 2.27 -3.04 19.76
N PRO A 11 2.92 -3.65 18.75
CA PRO A 11 2.53 -3.49 17.36
C PRO A 11 1.09 -3.96 17.15
N ARG A 12 0.27 -3.10 16.53
CA ARG A 12 -1.11 -3.45 16.17
C ARG A 12 -1.09 -4.48 15.06
N ALA A 13 -1.94 -5.51 15.20
CA ALA A 13 -2.15 -6.47 14.14
C ALA A 13 -2.56 -5.75 12.84
N PRO A 14 -1.96 -6.11 11.69
CA PRO A 14 -2.25 -5.47 10.43
C PRO A 14 -3.68 -5.76 9.99
N LYS A 15 -4.34 -4.76 9.39
CA LYS A 15 -5.70 -4.92 8.87
C LYS A 15 -5.67 -5.80 7.63
N LEU A 16 -6.49 -6.85 7.62
CA LEU A 16 -6.66 -7.76 6.48
C LEU A 16 -7.90 -7.38 5.68
N ASN A 17 -7.91 -7.69 4.39
CA ASN A 17 -9.09 -7.56 3.53
C ASN A 17 -9.95 -8.84 3.54
N LEU A 18 -10.98 -8.85 2.68
CA LEU A 18 -11.94 -9.95 2.53
C LEU A 18 -11.29 -11.30 2.17
N ILE A 19 -10.10 -11.30 1.57
CA ILE A 19 -9.36 -12.51 1.19
C ILE A 19 -8.17 -12.79 2.12
N GLY A 20 -8.10 -12.11 3.28
CA GLY A 20 -7.10 -12.36 4.32
C GLY A 20 -5.71 -11.78 4.02
N LEU A 21 -5.60 -10.84 3.07
CA LEU A 21 -4.32 -10.22 2.70
C LEU A 21 -4.14 -8.84 3.34
N GLU A 22 -2.90 -8.57 3.75
CA GLU A 22 -2.49 -7.22 4.13
C GLU A 22 -2.43 -6.29 2.93
N LYS A 23 -2.63 -5.00 3.18
CA LYS A 23 -2.56 -3.96 2.15
C LYS A 23 -1.17 -3.81 1.52
N THR A 24 -0.13 -4.10 2.29
CA THR A 24 1.28 -4.14 1.84
C THR A 24 1.50 -5.16 0.72
N THR A 25 0.74 -6.26 0.70
CA THR A 25 0.76 -7.29 -0.36
C THR A 25 0.32 -6.78 -1.73
N TYR A 26 -0.38 -5.64 -1.78
CA TYR A 26 -0.81 -5.00 -3.03
C TYR A 26 0.20 -3.95 -3.52
N LYS A 27 1.21 -3.61 -2.69
CA LYS A 27 2.27 -2.68 -3.07
C LYS A 27 3.27 -3.40 -3.99
N GLY A 28 3.62 -2.76 -5.09
CA GLY A 28 4.73 -3.19 -5.94
C GLY A 28 6.09 -2.74 -5.40
N ASN A 29 7.09 -2.78 -6.28
CA ASN A 29 8.43 -2.23 -6.02
C ASN A 29 8.37 -0.73 -5.71
N ASP A 30 9.46 -0.21 -5.15
CA ASP A 30 9.58 1.21 -4.86
C ASP A 30 9.56 2.06 -6.15
N SER A 31 8.94 3.24 -6.03
CA SER A 31 8.71 4.15 -7.16
C SER A 31 10.00 4.78 -7.65
N THR A 32 10.15 4.90 -8.96
CA THR A 32 11.23 5.64 -9.63
C THR A 32 10.81 7.06 -10.00
N LEU A 33 9.64 7.50 -9.56
CA LEU A 33 9.09 8.81 -9.88
C LEU A 33 9.77 9.92 -9.07
N CYS A 34 9.67 11.15 -9.57
CA CYS A 34 10.16 12.32 -8.86
C CYS A 34 9.44 12.47 -7.51
N ASN A 35 10.16 12.94 -6.48
CA ASN A 35 9.58 13.19 -5.16
C ASN A 35 8.36 14.12 -5.27
N GLY A 36 7.22 13.68 -4.71
CA GLY A 36 5.96 14.44 -4.77
C GLY A 36 5.21 14.34 -6.10
N CYS A 37 5.57 13.40 -6.98
CA CYS A 37 4.84 13.19 -8.23
C CYS A 37 3.39 12.75 -7.97
N GLY A 38 2.44 13.31 -8.71
CA GLY A 38 1.03 12.95 -8.62
C GLY A 38 0.73 11.48 -8.95
N HIS A 39 1.59 10.80 -9.74
CA HIS A 39 1.40 9.40 -10.10
C HIS A 39 1.48 8.44 -8.90
N ASP A 40 2.26 8.77 -7.87
CA ASP A 40 2.28 7.98 -6.62
C ASP A 40 0.92 8.05 -5.91
N SER A 41 0.27 9.21 -5.95
CA SER A 41 -1.07 9.38 -5.38
C SER A 41 -2.11 8.53 -6.11
N ILE A 42 -2.04 8.46 -7.45
CA ILE A 42 -2.95 7.63 -8.26
C ILE A 42 -2.70 6.15 -7.96
N SER A 43 -1.44 5.72 -7.95
CA SER A 43 -1.05 4.34 -7.63
C SER A 43 -1.54 3.93 -6.25
N SER A 44 -1.44 4.82 -5.25
CA SER A 44 -1.96 4.57 -3.90
C SER A 44 -3.48 4.37 -3.88
N ARG A 45 -4.24 5.11 -4.71
CA ARG A 45 -5.70 4.94 -4.80
C ARG A 45 -6.09 3.64 -5.49
N ILE A 46 -5.35 3.21 -6.51
CA ILE A 46 -5.56 1.91 -7.17
C ILE A 46 -5.32 0.77 -6.17
N ILE A 47 -4.23 0.84 -5.40
CA ILE A 47 -3.92 -0.14 -4.34
C ILE A 47 -5.04 -0.19 -3.30
N ASN A 48 -5.56 0.96 -2.85
CA ASN A 48 -6.66 1.02 -1.88
C ASN A 48 -7.90 0.30 -2.42
N ALA A 49 -8.33 0.63 -3.64
CA ALA A 49 -9.52 0.04 -4.25
C ALA A 49 -9.37 -1.46 -4.46
N ALA A 50 -8.22 -1.92 -4.97
CA ALA A 50 -7.96 -3.35 -5.18
C ALA A 50 -7.96 -4.13 -3.85
N TRP A 51 -7.38 -3.55 -2.80
CA TRP A 51 -7.37 -4.17 -1.47
C TRP A 51 -8.77 -4.20 -0.85
N GLU A 52 -9.54 -3.11 -0.93
CA GLU A 52 -10.92 -3.01 -0.42
C GLU A 52 -11.87 -3.99 -1.11
N MET A 53 -11.74 -4.15 -2.43
CA MET A 53 -12.53 -5.11 -3.20
C MET A 53 -12.07 -6.57 -3.03
N GLY A 54 -10.94 -6.81 -2.36
CA GLY A 54 -10.39 -8.16 -2.20
C GLY A 54 -9.94 -8.80 -3.52
N LEU A 55 -9.42 -8.00 -4.45
CA LEU A 55 -8.95 -8.53 -5.74
C LEU A 55 -7.76 -9.46 -5.54
N LYS A 56 -7.83 -10.67 -6.08
CA LYS A 56 -6.71 -11.60 -6.09
C LYS A 56 -5.75 -11.24 -7.21
N GLN A 57 -4.49 -10.97 -6.87
CA GLN A 57 -3.48 -10.47 -7.80
C GLN A 57 -3.18 -11.44 -8.95
N THR A 58 -3.37 -12.75 -8.75
CA THR A 58 -3.17 -13.76 -9.81
C THR A 58 -4.23 -13.71 -10.92
N ASP A 59 -5.35 -13.04 -10.67
CA ASP A 59 -6.50 -13.02 -11.58
C ASP A 59 -6.62 -11.63 -12.25
N VAL A 60 -5.62 -10.76 -12.07
CA VAL A 60 -5.61 -9.37 -12.55
C VAL A 60 -4.35 -9.11 -13.37
N VAL A 61 -4.49 -8.38 -14.46
CA VAL A 61 -3.37 -7.92 -15.29
C VAL A 61 -3.39 -6.39 -15.37
N LYS A 62 -2.24 -5.75 -15.11
CA LYS A 62 -2.05 -4.31 -15.31
C LYS A 62 -1.36 -4.08 -16.65
N PHE A 63 -2.09 -3.50 -17.60
CA PHE A 63 -1.51 -3.00 -18.84
C PHE A 63 -1.13 -1.53 -18.68
N SER A 64 -0.05 -1.13 -19.34
CA SER A 64 0.49 0.23 -19.33
C SER A 64 0.99 0.61 -20.73
N GLY A 65 1.10 1.92 -20.98
CA GLY A 65 1.68 2.45 -22.21
C GLY A 65 3.17 2.74 -22.07
N ILE A 66 3.61 3.86 -22.67
CA ILE A 66 4.96 4.40 -22.50
C ILE A 66 4.85 5.78 -21.84
N GLY A 67 5.55 5.97 -20.73
CA GLY A 67 5.60 7.25 -20.01
C GLY A 67 5.75 7.05 -18.50
N CYS A 68 5.85 8.15 -17.74
CA CYS A 68 5.96 8.10 -16.28
C CYS A 68 4.68 7.61 -15.57
N SER A 69 3.54 7.61 -16.27
CA SER A 69 2.29 7.04 -15.77
C SER A 69 2.16 5.53 -16.03
N SER A 70 3.07 4.95 -16.81
CA SER A 70 3.03 3.56 -17.27
C SER A 70 3.76 2.64 -16.31
#